data_AF-A0A855EHV4-F1
#
_entry.id   AF-A0A855EHV4-F1
#
_cell.length_a   1.000
_cell.length_b   1.000
_cell.length_c   1.000
_cell.angle_alpha   90.00
_cell.angle_beta   90.00
_cell.angle_gamma   90.00
#
_symmetry.space_group_name_H-M   'P 1'
#
loop_
_entity.id
_entity.type
_entity.pdbx_description
1 polymer ?
#
loop_
_entity_poly.entity_id
_entity_poly.type
_entity_poly.pdbx_seq_one_letter_code
_entity_poly.pdbx_strand_id
1 'polypeptide(L)' 'MSALDKAIKAAGSARKLSIALGVTSMSVSHWKNRDHGIVPPSYIFPIFKMTGVTPHELRPDLYPNPTDGLPK' A
#
# COMPACT_ATOMS: atom_id res chain seq x y z
N MET A 1 -11.80 -5.36 -5.25
CA MET A 1 -10.48 -5.51 -4.60
C MET A 1 -9.79 -4.17 -4.67
N SER A 2 -9.37 -3.62 -3.54
CA SER A 2 -8.62 -2.36 -3.47
C SER A 2 -7.15 -2.55 -3.89
N ALA A 3 -6.43 -1.47 -4.18
CA ALA A 3 -4.98 -1.52 -4.38
C ALA A 3 -4.25 -2.09 -3.14
N LEU A 4 -4.74 -1.79 -1.94
CA LEU A 4 -4.23 -2.38 -0.71
C LEU A 4 -4.48 -3.90 -0.64
N ASP A 5 -5.63 -4.41 -1.11
CA ASP A 5 -5.85 -5.86 -1.21
C ASP A 5 -4.86 -6.53 -2.17
N LYS A 6 -4.56 -5.88 -3.30
CA LYS A 6 -3.55 -6.33 -4.25
C LYS A 6 -2.17 -6.38 -3.60
N ALA A 7 -1.80 -5.33 -2.86
CA ALA A 7 -0.54 -5.28 -2.11
C ALA A 7 -0.46 -6.38 -1.03
N ILE A 8 -1.53 -6.58 -0.27
CA ILE A 8 -1.64 -7.65 0.75
C ILE A 8 -1.44 -9.03 0.11
N LYS A 9 -2.07 -9.27 -1.04
CA LYS A 9 -1.95 -10.53 -1.78
C LYS A 9 -0.53 -10.73 -2.31
N ALA A 10 0.08 -9.69 -2.89
CA ALA A 10 1.45 -9.73 -3.39
C ALA A 10 2.48 -9.98 -2.26
N ALA A 11 2.26 -9.38 -1.08
CA ALA A 11 3.06 -9.64 0.12
C ALA A 11 2.77 -11.03 0.77
N GLY A 12 1.74 -11.73 0.28
CA GLY A 12 1.31 -13.05 0.75
C GLY A 12 0.31 -13.03 1.91
N SER A 13 0.36 -12.04 2.81
CA SER A 13 -0.70 -11.82 3.81
C SER A 13 -0.60 -10.42 4.45
N ALA A 14 -1.69 -9.98 5.10
CA ALA A 14 -1.71 -8.70 5.80
C ALA A 14 -0.71 -8.67 6.96
N ARG A 15 -0.46 -9.82 7.61
CA ARG A 15 0.54 -9.97 8.67
C ARG A 15 1.96 -9.85 8.12
N LYS A 16 2.26 -10.47 6.97
CA LYS A 16 3.58 -10.32 6.33
C LYS A 16 3.83 -8.88 5.91
N LEU A 17 2.81 -8.24 5.33
CA LEU A 17 2.86 -6.83 4.96
C LEU A 17 3.09 -5.93 6.20
N SER A 18 2.39 -6.17 7.30
CA SER A 18 2.55 -5.34 8.51
C SER A 18 3.96 -5.46 9.11
N ILE A 19 4.50 -6.68 9.19
CA ILE A 19 5.87 -6.94 9.68
C ILE A 19 6.89 -6.20 8.82
N ALA A 20 6.76 -6.30 7.49
CA ALA A 20 7.63 -5.62 6.54
C ALA A 20 7.60 -4.09 6.67
N LEU A 21 6.43 -3.52 6.95
CA LEU A 21 6.25 -2.09 7.12
C LEU A 21 6.61 -1.58 8.52
N GLY A 22 6.95 -2.48 9.45
CA GLY A 22 7.22 -2.13 10.85
C GLY A 22 5.97 -1.63 11.60
N VAL A 23 4.78 -2.03 11.15
CA VAL A 23 3.50 -1.64 11.75
C VAL A 23 2.75 -2.85 12.31
N THR A 24 1.71 -2.58 13.10
CA THR A 24 0.84 -3.64 13.60
C THR A 24 -0.09 -4.18 12.50
N SER A 25 -0.52 -5.43 12.62
CA SER A 25 -1.55 -6.02 11.72
C SER A 25 -2.88 -5.25 11.81
N MET A 26 -3.16 -4.65 12.96
CA MET A 26 -4.32 -3.78 13.17
C MET A 26 -4.24 -2.51 12.33
N SER A 27 -3.05 -1.92 12.14
CA SER A 27 -2.87 -0.75 11.26
C SER A 27 -3.26 -1.08 9.82
N VAL A 28 -2.77 -2.20 9.27
CA VAL A 28 -3.14 -2.64 7.91
C VAL A 28 -4.64 -2.94 7.80
N SER A 29 -5.22 -3.52 8.84
CA SER A 29 -6.67 -3.80 8.89
C SER A 29 -7.49 -2.52 8.98
N HIS A 30 -7.00 -1.51 9.69
CA HIS A 30 -7.63 -0.19 9.78
C HIS A 30 -7.62 0.49 8.40
N TRP A 31 -6.47 0.53 7.72
CA TRP A 31 -6.38 1.11 6.37
C TRP A 31 -7.36 0.45 5.41
N LYS A 32 -7.44 -0.88 5.46
CA LYS A 32 -8.34 -1.65 4.61
C LYS A 32 -9.83 -1.42 4.91
N ASN A 33 -10.22 -1.43 6.18
CA ASN A 33 -11.65 -1.49 6.56
C ASN A 33 -12.25 -0.14 6.98
N ARG A 34 -11.43 0.78 7.49
CA ARG A 34 -11.86 2.09 8.00
C ARG A 34 -11.45 3.21 7.06
N ASP A 35 -10.24 3.16 6.53
CA ASP A 35 -9.74 4.19 5.60
C ASP A 35 -10.03 3.83 4.14
N HIS A 36 -10.94 2.89 3.87
CA HIS A 36 -11.35 2.48 2.51
C HIS A 36 -10.19 2.05 1.59
N GLY A 37 -9.12 1.51 2.16
CA GLY A 37 -7.90 1.11 1.44
C GLY A 37 -6.88 2.23 1.26
N ILE A 38 -7.12 3.43 1.82
CA ILE A 38 -6.19 4.55 1.78
C ILE A 38 -5.03 4.28 2.73
N VAL A 39 -3.81 4.31 2.17
CA VAL A 39 -2.57 4.11 2.93
C VAL A 39 -1.93 5.46 3.28
N PRO A 40 -1.35 5.61 4.49
CA PRO A 40 -0.59 6.81 4.84
C PRO A 40 0.62 7.01 3.90
N PRO A 41 0.99 8.27 3.57
CA PRO A 41 2.04 8.56 2.58
C PRO A 41 3.38 7.89 2.86
N SER A 42 3.77 7.79 4.13
CA SER A 42 5.04 7.20 4.56
C SER A 42 5.21 5.72 4.18
N TYR A 43 4.11 4.99 3.92
CA TYR A 43 4.16 3.57 3.58
C TYR A 43 4.00 3.29 2.09
N ILE A 44 3.74 4.30 1.25
CA ILE A 44 3.52 4.11 -0.19
C ILE A 44 4.74 3.50 -0.87
N PHE A 45 5.91 4.12 -0.73
CA PHE A 45 7.13 3.62 -1.36
C PHE A 45 7.61 2.27 -0.79
N PRO A 46 7.56 2.02 0.53
CA PRO A 46 7.80 0.69 1.08
C PRO A 46 6.89 -0.40 0.47
N ILE A 47 5.58 -0.11 0.35
CA ILE A 47 4.63 -1.05 -0.27
C ILE A 47 4.98 -1.26 -1.74
N PHE A 48 5.23 -0.19 -2.50
CA PHE A 48 5.62 -0.28 -3.91
C PHE A 48 6.86 -1.14 -4.12
N LYS A 49 7.92 -0.90 -3.34
CA LYS A 49 9.18 -1.67 -3.42
C LYS A 49 8.99 -3.16 -3.16
N MET A 50 8.04 -3.52 -2.28
CA MET A 50 7.80 -4.92 -1.91
C MET A 50 6.81 -5.63 -2.82
N THR A 51 5.79 -4.92 -3.30
CA THR A 51 4.60 -5.53 -3.94
C THR A 51 4.47 -5.18 -5.41
N GLY A 52 5.19 -4.16 -5.89
CA GLY A 52 5.05 -3.60 -7.23
C GLY A 52 3.76 -2.80 -7.44
N VAL A 53 2.89 -2.65 -6.43
CA VAL A 53 1.69 -1.81 -6.51
C VAL A 53 2.12 -0.34 -6.52
N THR A 54 1.75 0.37 -7.57
CA THR A 54 2.28 1.71 -7.85
C THR A 54 1.75 2.77 -6.86
N PRO A 55 2.47 3.89 -6.67
CA PRO A 55 1.99 5.02 -5.87
C PRO A 55 0.62 5.54 -6.36
N HIS A 56 0.43 5.60 -7.68
CA HIS A 56 -0.83 5.97 -8.31
C HIS A 56 -1.99 5.04 -7.92
N GLU A 57 -1.77 3.72 -7.91
CA GLU A 57 -2.79 2.76 -7.48
C GLU A 57 -3.15 2.92 -5.99
N LEU A 58 -2.18 3.22 -5.12
CA LEU A 58 -2.40 3.33 -3.68
C LEU A 58 -3.06 4.66 -3.26
N ARG A 59 -2.64 5.76 -3.88
CA ARG A 59 -3.04 7.13 -3.53
C ARG A 59 -3.11 8.00 -4.80
N PRO A 60 -4.14 7.83 -5.65
CA PRO A 60 -4.29 8.62 -6.87
C PRO A 60 -4.51 10.12 -6.58
N ASP A 61 -4.94 10.46 -5.37
CA ASP A 61 -5.06 11.84 -4.88
C ASP A 61 -3.69 12.54 -4.70
N LEU A 62 -2.64 11.78 -4.38
CA LEU A 62 -1.28 12.30 -4.25
C LEU A 62 -0.42 12.07 -5.50
N TYR A 63 -0.75 11.03 -6.27
CA TYR A 63 -0.02 10.59 -7.46
C TYR A 63 -1.01 10.50 -8.63
N PRO A 64 -1.41 11.63 -9.25
CA PRO A 64 -2.48 11.65 -10.25
C PRO A 64 -2.09 10.94 -11.56
N ASN A 65 -0.80 10.83 -11.88
CA ASN A 65 -0.34 10.17 -13.10
C ASN A 65 0.24 8.77 -12.80
N PRO A 66 0.08 7.80 -13.73
CA PRO A 66 0.60 6.44 -13.55
C PRO A 66 2.12 6.33 -13.33
N THR A 67 2.87 7.32 -13.81
CA THR A 67 4.33 7.38 -13.71
C THR A 67 4.84 8.12 -12.48
N ASP A 68 3.95 8.69 -11.67
CA ASP A 68 4.36 9.50 -10.52
C ASP A 68 4.98 8.60 -9.43
N GLY A 69 6.15 9.01 -8.93
CA GLY A 69 6.87 8.27 -7.89
C GLY A 69 7.54 6.97 -8.36
N LEU A 70 7.57 6.68 -9.66
CA LEU A 70 8.32 5.54 -10.20
C LEU A 70 9.80 5.92 -10.42
N PRO A 71 10.75 4.98 -10.17
CA PRO A 71 12.16 5.20 -10.51
C PRO A 71 12.34 5.36 -12.04
N LYS A 72 13.25 6.25 -12.44
CA LYS A 72 13.67 6.44 -13.84
C LYS A 72 14.77 5.45 -14.23
#